data_AF-A0A3M2XFH6-F1
#
_entry.id   AF-A0A3M2XFH6-F1
#
_cell.length_a   1.000
_cell.length_b   1.000
_cell.length_c   1.000
_cell.angle_alpha   90.00
_cell.angle_beta   90.00
_cell.angle_gamma   90.00
#
_symmetry.space_group_name_H-M   'P 1'
#
loop_
_entity.id
_entity.type
_entity.pdbx_description
1 polymer ?
#
loop_
_entity_poly.entity_id
_entity_poly.type
_entity_poly.pdbx_seq_one_letter_code
_entity_poly.pdbx_strand_id
1 'polypeptide(L)'
;MQALDHAHYLDLVQGAEVLEADGTGDKVLRLRDGSMLKLFRRKRLVSSAAWYPYAQRFADNCVTLAQRAIPCPRVLTVCRIAEIERDAVHYDPLAGYTLRQLLGSALSDDSLRWQLGRFIAELH
;
A
#
# COMPACT_ATOMS: atom_id res chain seq x y z
N MET A 1 7.41 -3.62 14.15
CA MET A 1 7.08 -4.58 13.07
C MET A 1 7.06 -5.99 13.63
N GLN A 2 6.07 -6.77 13.25
CA GLN A 2 5.95 -8.18 13.61
C GLN A 2 6.81 -9.05 12.68
N ALA A 3 7.52 -10.03 13.21
CA ALA A 3 8.18 -11.03 12.36
C ALA A 3 7.12 -11.95 11.74
N LEU A 4 7.20 -12.17 10.44
CA LEU A 4 6.37 -13.12 9.70
C LEU A 4 7.33 -14.10 9.03
N ASP A 5 7.34 -15.34 9.51
CA ASP A 5 8.19 -16.38 8.92
C ASP A 5 7.70 -16.76 7.52
N HIS A 6 8.56 -17.48 6.80
CA HIS A 6 8.29 -17.85 5.43
C HIS A 6 7.03 -18.70 5.25
N ALA A 7 6.76 -19.64 6.17
CA ALA A 7 5.62 -20.55 6.04
C ALA A 7 4.29 -19.80 6.17
N HIS A 8 4.17 -18.93 7.18
CA HIS A 8 2.99 -18.07 7.35
C HIS A 8 2.87 -17.05 6.23
N TYR A 9 3.97 -16.52 5.69
CA TYR A 9 3.93 -15.67 4.52
C TYR A 9 3.33 -16.39 3.30
N LEU A 10 3.80 -17.61 3.01
CA LEU A 10 3.31 -18.40 1.88
C LEU A 10 1.84 -18.75 2.02
N ASP A 11 1.39 -19.11 3.22
CA ASP A 11 -0.01 -19.36 3.53
C ASP A 11 -0.87 -18.10 3.31
N LEU A 12 -0.40 -16.95 3.81
CA LEU A 12 -1.09 -15.66 3.68
C LEU A 12 -1.30 -15.26 2.21
N VAL A 13 -0.29 -15.46 1.35
CA VAL A 13 -0.36 -15.10 -0.08
C VAL A 13 -0.96 -16.20 -0.95
N GLN A 14 -1.28 -17.36 -0.38
CA GLN A 14 -1.84 -18.47 -1.15
C GLN A 14 -3.19 -18.06 -1.77
N GLY A 15 -3.27 -18.10 -3.10
CA GLY A 15 -4.48 -17.70 -3.83
C GLY A 15 -4.74 -16.19 -3.84
N ALA A 16 -3.75 -15.37 -3.47
CA ALA A 16 -3.82 -13.94 -3.61
C ALA A 16 -3.73 -13.52 -5.08
N GLU A 17 -4.43 -12.43 -5.44
CA GLU A 17 -4.32 -11.79 -6.75
C GLU A 17 -3.17 -10.78 -6.72
N VAL A 18 -2.22 -10.91 -7.65
CA VAL A 18 -1.15 -9.91 -7.80
C VAL A 18 -1.70 -8.70 -8.56
N LEU A 19 -1.82 -7.57 -7.87
CA LEU A 19 -2.32 -6.31 -8.43
C LEU A 19 -1.20 -5.46 -9.06
N GLU A 20 -0.01 -5.54 -8.47
CA GLU A 20 1.18 -4.84 -8.96
C GLU A 20 2.41 -5.70 -8.71
N ALA A 21 3.25 -5.85 -9.72
CA ALA A 21 4.56 -6.47 -9.64
C ALA A 21 5.63 -5.49 -10.15
N ASP A 22 6.83 -5.57 -9.61
CA ASP A 22 8.00 -4.89 -10.13
C ASP A 22 8.99 -5.88 -10.74
N GLY A 23 10.09 -5.40 -11.33
CA GLY A 23 11.12 -6.27 -11.91
C GLY A 23 11.83 -7.19 -10.90
N THR A 24 11.48 -7.12 -9.61
CA THR A 24 12.07 -7.88 -8.50
C THR A 24 11.04 -8.68 -7.69
N GLY A 25 9.80 -8.81 -8.20
CA GLY A 25 8.74 -9.66 -7.63
C GLY A 25 7.43 -8.90 -7.38
N ASP A 26 6.52 -9.57 -6.69
CA ASP A 26 5.22 -9.01 -6.33
C ASP A 26 5.40 -7.80 -5.40
N LYS A 27 4.55 -6.80 -5.59
CA LYS A 27 4.59 -5.54 -4.84
C LYS A 27 3.29 -5.28 -4.10
N VAL A 28 2.15 -5.53 -4.74
CA VAL A 28 0.84 -5.39 -4.10
C VAL A 28 0.01 -6.63 -4.43
N LEU A 29 -0.46 -7.30 -3.39
CA LEU A 29 -1.31 -8.47 -3.49
C LEU A 29 -2.67 -8.18 -2.83
N ARG A 30 -3.75 -8.64 -3.45
CA ARG A 30 -5.07 -8.75 -2.82
C ARG A 30 -5.21 -10.16 -2.27
N LEU A 31 -5.35 -10.26 -0.96
CA LEU A 31 -5.50 -11.54 -0.27
C LEU A 31 -6.91 -12.11 -0.50
N ARG A 32 -7.10 -13.39 -0.16
CA ARG A 32 -8.37 -14.11 -0.38
C ARG A 32 -9.56 -13.49 0.36
N ASP A 33 -9.30 -12.84 1.49
CA ASP A 33 -10.31 -12.13 2.29
C ASP A 33 -10.60 -10.70 1.76
N GLY A 34 -9.93 -10.28 0.68
CA GLY A 34 -10.06 -8.94 0.09
C GLY A 34 -9.17 -7.87 0.72
N SER A 35 -8.47 -8.19 1.81
CA SER A 35 -7.44 -7.32 2.38
C SER A 35 -6.22 -7.25 1.45
N MET A 36 -5.32 -6.31 1.72
CA MET A 36 -4.18 -6.01 0.85
C MET A 36 -2.87 -6.26 1.58
N LEU A 37 -1.91 -6.86 0.89
CA LEU A 37 -0.53 -6.99 1.35
C LEU A 37 0.39 -6.22 0.39
N LYS A 38 1.06 -5.18 0.90
CA LYS A 38 2.04 -4.40 0.13
C LYS A 38 3.44 -4.72 0.60
N LEU A 39 4.26 -5.23 -0.32
CA LEU A 39 5.65 -5.58 -0.12
C LEU A 39 6.55 -4.37 -0.45
N PHE A 40 7.45 -4.04 0.47
CA PHE A 40 8.43 -2.97 0.33
C PHE A 40 9.82 -3.56 0.18
N ARG A 41 10.42 -3.32 -0.98
CA ARG A 41 11.82 -3.68 -1.23
C ARG A 41 12.75 -2.76 -0.43
N ARG A 42 13.70 -3.36 0.28
CA ARG A 42 14.84 -2.63 0.85
C ARG A 42 15.94 -2.50 -0.19
N LYS A 43 16.17 -1.29 -0.73
CA LYS A 43 17.41 -1.01 -1.49
C LYS A 43 18.54 -0.76 -0.47
N ARG A 44 19.52 -1.68 -0.38
CA ARG A 44 20.87 -1.39 0.16
C ARG A 44 21.58 -0.61 -0.96
N LEU A 45 22.03 0.62 -0.78
CA LEU A 45 23.07 1.13 0.12
C LEU A 45 22.73 2.61 0.41
N VAL A 46 22.72 3.03 1.68
CA VAL A 46 22.50 4.44 2.11
C VAL A 46 21.16 5.05 1.67
N SER A 47 20.06 4.66 2.33
CA SER A 47 18.81 5.43 2.27
C SER A 47 18.21 5.58 3.67
N SER A 48 17.40 6.63 3.89
CA SER A 48 16.71 6.88 5.15
C SER A 48 15.83 5.70 5.63
N ALA A 49 15.57 4.72 4.76
CA ALA A 49 14.88 3.48 5.09
C ALA A 49 15.61 2.57 6.10
N ALA A 50 16.90 2.80 6.35
CA ALA A 50 17.63 2.07 7.39
C ALA A 50 17.15 2.46 8.81
N TRP A 51 16.71 3.71 9.00
CA TRP A 51 16.26 4.26 10.28
C TRP A 51 14.74 4.34 10.37
N TYR A 52 14.06 4.50 9.24
CA TYR A 52 12.60 4.58 9.18
C TYR A 52 12.06 3.77 7.97
N PRO A 53 11.81 2.46 8.15
CA PRO A 53 11.43 1.55 7.08
C PRO A 53 10.16 2.00 6.35
N TYR A 54 10.14 1.91 5.02
CA TYR A 54 9.00 2.40 4.20
C TYR A 54 7.64 1.81 4.60
N ALA A 55 7.61 0.56 5.07
CA ALA A 55 6.39 -0.06 5.59
C ALA A 55 5.86 0.66 6.85
N GLN A 56 6.76 1.03 7.78
CA GLN A 56 6.38 1.81 8.96
C GLN A 56 5.93 3.23 8.56
N ARG A 57 6.62 3.86 7.60
CA ARG A 57 6.22 5.17 7.05
C ARG A 57 4.80 5.16 6.50
N PHE A 58 4.45 4.09 5.79
CA PHE A 58 3.11 3.91 5.25
C PHE A 58 2.08 3.84 6.39
N ALA A 59 2.37 3.06 7.43
CA ALA A 59 1.46 2.93 8.57
C ALA A 59 1.25 4.25 9.31
N ASP A 60 2.34 4.96 9.61
CA ASP A 60 2.29 6.24 10.33
C ASP A 60 1.61 7.33 9.49
N ASN A 61 1.80 7.32 8.16
CA ASN A 61 1.08 8.20 7.25
C ASN A 61 -0.43 7.92 7.28
N CYS A 62 -0.86 6.65 7.32
CA CYS A 62 -2.28 6.31 7.45
C CYS A 62 -2.86 6.83 8.77
N VAL A 63 -2.14 6.68 9.89
CA VAL A 63 -2.55 7.24 11.18
C VAL A 63 -2.71 8.77 11.08
N THR A 64 -1.74 9.43 10.47
CA THR A 64 -1.75 10.89 10.31
C THR A 64 -2.92 11.37 9.44
N LEU A 65 -3.22 10.67 8.34
CA LEU A 65 -4.35 10.98 7.47
C LEU A 65 -5.68 10.77 8.20
N ALA A 66 -5.83 9.66 8.92
CA ALA A 66 -7.01 9.36 9.70
C ALA A 66 -7.28 10.41 10.79
N GLN A 67 -6.24 10.89 11.49
CA GLN A 67 -6.35 11.98 12.47
C GLN A 67 -6.83 13.30 11.87
N ARG A 68 -6.61 13.51 10.56
CA ARG A 68 -7.09 14.69 9.82
C ARG A 68 -8.41 14.44 9.09
N ALA A 69 -9.10 13.34 9.38
CA ALA A 69 -10.32 12.91 8.71
C ALA A 69 -10.17 12.76 7.18
N ILE A 70 -8.96 12.48 6.70
CA ILE A 70 -8.69 12.18 5.30
C ILE A 70 -8.85 10.66 5.10
N PRO A 71 -9.74 10.19 4.19
CA PRO A 71 -9.91 8.78 3.92
C PRO A 71 -8.60 8.12 3.49
N CYS A 72 -8.21 7.05 4.17
CA CYS A 72 -6.98 6.31 3.90
C CYS A 72 -7.16 4.81 4.20
N PRO A 73 -6.25 3.95 3.72
CA PRO A 73 -6.25 2.54 4.10
C PRO A 73 -6.16 2.33 5.61
N ARG A 74 -6.84 1.30 6.12
CA ARG A 74 -6.75 0.90 7.54
C ARG A 74 -5.68 -0.16 7.71
N VAL A 75 -4.56 0.23 8.33
CA VAL A 75 -3.44 -0.69 8.58
C VAL A 75 -3.84 -1.71 9.65
N LEU A 76 -3.65 -2.99 9.33
CA LEU A 76 -3.86 -4.10 10.26
C LEU A 76 -2.54 -4.44 10.96
N THR A 77 -1.49 -4.68 10.18
CA THR A 77 -0.18 -5.09 10.69
C THR A 77 0.94 -4.59 9.79
N VAL A 78 2.08 -4.25 10.41
CA VAL A 78 3.34 -4.03 9.69
C VAL A 78 4.29 -5.17 10.04
N CYS A 79 4.72 -5.94 9.03
CA CYS A 79 5.52 -7.14 9.22
C CYS A 79 6.87 -7.11 8.50
N ARG A 80 7.79 -7.95 8.97
CA ARG A 80 9.10 -8.22 8.38
C ARG A 80 9.13 -9.69 7.95
N ILE A 81 9.45 -9.94 6.69
CA ILE A 81 9.63 -11.28 6.12
C ILE A 81 11.11 -11.40 5.76
N ALA A 82 11.88 -12.06 6.63
CA ALA A 82 13.34 -12.05 6.57
C ALA A 82 13.87 -12.81 5.34
N GLU A 83 13.23 -13.93 5.02
CA GLU A 83 13.63 -14.90 4.01
C GLU A 83 13.57 -14.35 2.59
N ILE A 84 12.70 -13.37 2.33
CA ILE A 84 12.63 -12.65 1.03
C ILE A 84 13.17 -11.21 1.13
N GLU A 85 13.75 -10.84 2.28
CA GLU A 85 14.25 -9.50 2.57
C GLU A 85 13.22 -8.39 2.28
N ARG A 86 11.98 -8.55 2.78
CA ARG A 86 10.90 -7.56 2.61
C ARG A 86 10.35 -7.09 3.95
N ASP A 87 10.02 -5.81 4.00
CA ASP A 87 9.04 -5.28 4.94
C ASP A 87 7.69 -5.25 4.23
N ALA A 88 6.60 -5.44 4.96
CA ALA A 88 5.27 -5.44 4.38
C ALA A 88 4.24 -4.73 5.27
N VAL A 89 3.18 -4.24 4.64
CA VAL A 89 1.99 -3.73 5.34
C VAL A 89 0.79 -4.54 4.89
N HIS A 90 0.08 -5.10 5.86
CA HIS A 90 -1.24 -5.71 5.71
C HIS A 90 -2.30 -4.68 6.10
N TYR A 91 -3.27 -4.42 5.22
CA TYR A 91 -4.24 -3.35 5.41
C TYR A 91 -5.57 -3.63 4.70
N ASP A 92 -6.66 -3.02 5.16
CA ASP A 92 -7.92 -3.00 4.41
C ASP A 92 -7.85 -1.98 3.27
N PRO A 93 -8.33 -2.33 2.06
CA PRO A 93 -8.33 -1.41 0.94
C PRO A 93 -9.17 -0.16 1.23
N LEU A 94 -8.74 0.97 0.67
CA LEU A 94 -9.59 2.15 0.58
C LEU A 94 -10.67 1.90 -0.48
N ALA A 95 -11.94 2.08 -0.12
CA ALA A 95 -13.06 1.91 -1.04
C ALA A 95 -13.01 2.90 -2.20
N GLY A 96 -13.49 2.48 -3.37
CA GLY A 96 -13.56 3.29 -4.58
C GLY A 96 -12.62 2.81 -5.70
N TYR A 97 -12.45 3.67 -6.71
CA TYR A 97 -11.64 3.38 -7.89
C TYR A 97 -10.38 4.24 -7.89
N THR A 98 -9.28 3.67 -8.36
CA THR A 98 -8.06 4.45 -8.63
C THR A 98 -8.29 5.40 -9.81
N LEU A 99 -7.59 6.54 -9.83
CA LEU A 99 -7.60 7.43 -11.00
C LEU A 99 -7.23 6.69 -12.29
N ARG A 100 -6.30 5.72 -12.24
CA ARG A 100 -5.93 4.91 -13.41
C ARG A 100 -7.12 4.13 -13.98
N GLN A 101 -7.96 3.54 -13.12
CA GLN A 101 -9.16 2.82 -13.54
C GLN A 101 -10.19 3.76 -14.15
N LEU A 102 -10.33 4.98 -13.60
CA LEU A 102 -11.26 5.98 -14.12
C LEU A 102 -10.76 6.63 -15.43
N LEU A 103 -9.46 6.85 -15.58
CA LEU A 103 -8.86 7.50 -16.76
C LEU A 103 -8.95 6.63 -18.03
N GLY A 104 -9.14 5.32 -17.90
CA GLY A 104 -9.47 4.46 -19.04
C GLY A 104 -10.84 4.78 -19.68
N SER A 105 -11.73 5.45 -18.95
CA SER A 105 -13.08 5.85 -19.40
C SER A 105 -13.35 7.36 -19.39
N ALA A 106 -12.52 8.17 -18.71
CA ALA A 106 -12.90 9.52 -18.27
C ALA A 106 -11.91 10.65 -18.64
N LEU A 107 -11.10 10.52 -19.71
CA LEU A 107 -10.24 11.64 -20.14
C LEU A 107 -11.02 12.92 -20.47
N SER A 108 -12.34 12.84 -20.64
CA SER A 108 -13.25 13.96 -20.91
C SER A 108 -14.01 14.50 -19.68
N ASP A 109 -13.94 13.90 -18.49
CA ASP A 109 -14.79 14.31 -17.35
C ASP A 109 -14.22 15.51 -16.57
N ASP A 110 -14.78 16.70 -16.81
CA ASP A 110 -14.45 17.95 -16.10
C ASP A 110 -14.76 17.89 -14.60
N SER A 111 -15.76 17.10 -14.19
CA SER A 111 -16.15 16.96 -12.79
C SER A 111 -15.04 16.26 -11.99
N LEU A 112 -14.50 15.15 -12.52
CA LEU A 112 -13.41 14.42 -11.88
C LEU A 112 -12.15 15.30 -11.74
N ARG A 113 -11.83 16.10 -12.76
CA ARG A 113 -10.73 17.08 -12.71
C ARG A 113 -10.94 18.09 -11.60
N TRP A 114 -12.13 18.66 -11.49
CA TRP A 114 -12.45 19.66 -10.48
C TRP A 114 -12.42 19.09 -9.06
N GLN A 115 -13.00 17.90 -8.86
CA GLN A 115 -12.97 17.19 -7.57
C GLN A 115 -11.53 16.88 -7.13
N LEU A 116 -10.69 16.39 -8.04
CA LEU A 116 -9.28 16.14 -7.76
C LEU A 116 -8.53 17.43 -7.41
N GLY A 117 -8.73 18.50 -8.17
CA GLY A 117 -8.10 19.80 -7.92
C GLY A 117 -8.48 20.36 -6.54
N ARG A 118 -9.76 20.32 -6.19
CA ARG A 118 -10.24 20.73 -4.86
C ARG A 118 -9.63 19.89 -3.75
N PHE A 119 -9.61 18.56 -3.89
CA PHE A 119 -9.00 17.68 -2.89
C PHE A 119 -7.51 17.97 -2.69
N ILE A 120 -6.75 18.17 -3.77
CA ILE A 120 -5.33 18.55 -3.67
C ILE A 120 -5.15 19.91 -2.98
N ALA A 121 -6.04 20.87 -3.22
CA ALA A 121 -6.00 22.17 -2.54
C ALA A 121 -6.31 22.04 -1.03
N GLU A 122 -7.20 21.13 -0.63
CA GLU A 122 -7.49 20.83 0.79
C GLU A 122 -6.31 20.14 1.50
N LEU A 123 -5.37 19.53 0.76
CA LEU A 123 -4.17 18.89 1.31
C LEU A 123 -2.97 19.83 1.51
N HIS A 124 -2.94 21.00 0.85
CA HIS A 124 -1.86 21.98 0.94
C HIS A 124 -2.05 22.92 2.14
#